data_AF-A0A101HL23-F1
#
_entry.id   AF-A0A101HL23-F1
#
_cell.length_a   1.000
_cell.length_b   1.000
_cell.length_c   1.000
_cell.angle_alpha   90.00
_cell.angle_beta   90.00
_cell.angle_gamma   90.00
#
_symmetry.space_group_name_H-M   'P 1'
#
loop_
_entity.id
_entity.type
_entity.pdbx_description
1 polymer ?
#
loop_
_entity_poly.entity_id
_entity_poly.type
_entity_poly.pdbx_seq_one_letter_code
_entity_poly.pdbx_strand_id
1 'polypeptide(L)'
;MRLKRIMLIMVAALIAMLLISSCIPKDPVAAATKRFIQFIQGEGEPEDPFTGVYLGEVEQGDVIGSESAKGQQLQFQLQGVNEAGYFFYLDKAPGAFYDHPGKLVVVSKGRKIIFEEDTEGWPTLNGNMVTAMSNREVYANAVIWDKWKMINPITKVIDIDWLVRFIRVKGAVITSGITPSQNLYAEARDVRNLMSDAFKAIMGSDKVRDVKYVAGAAAPNWTTVQVAMNDLLTTEKVDYITLYFIAHGNTNLMNLGGTTFYASQLRSYILEHPNVKFCIIIESCHAGSWLDGLKSGGVTPANIEIIITTTTAAKSAYPDWDSAGGSSDHNPTDMYVEWSGDFLQKLSYYTSDAHWPEVTTYATSKSIDQLPALFYKCYTSIKGASPSTTSWTLTERSVAGSIQQPMIFTKWAP
;
A
#
# COMPACT_ATOMS: atom_id res chain seq x y z
N MET A 1 -59.74 26.05 41.81
CA MET A 1 -58.30 26.41 41.84
C MET A 1 -57.34 25.23 41.64
N ARG A 2 -57.59 24.03 42.19
CA ARG A 2 -56.67 22.87 42.07
C ARG A 2 -56.45 22.36 40.63
N LEU A 3 -57.51 22.30 39.81
CA LEU A 3 -57.42 21.81 38.43
C LEU A 3 -56.51 22.67 37.53
N LYS A 4 -56.55 24.00 37.68
CA LYS A 4 -55.70 24.94 36.92
C LYS A 4 -54.21 24.79 37.24
N ARG A 5 -53.85 24.50 38.49
CA ARG A 5 -52.46 24.26 38.90
C ARG A 5 -51.92 22.93 38.36
N ILE A 6 -52.73 21.88 38.39
CA ILE A 6 -52.35 20.57 37.84
C ILE A 6 -52.12 20.66 36.33
N MET A 7 -53.01 21.36 35.61
CA MET A 7 -52.88 21.54 34.16
C MET A 7 -51.64 22.35 33.79
N LEU A 8 -51.31 23.40 34.57
CA LEU A 8 -50.10 24.21 34.37
C LEU A 8 -48.81 23.40 34.60
N ILE A 9 -48.79 22.54 35.64
CA ILE A 9 -47.65 21.67 35.94
C ILE A 9 -47.47 20.62 34.83
N MET A 10 -48.55 20.03 34.32
CA MET A 10 -48.46 19.07 33.21
C MET A 10 -47.97 19.73 31.92
N VAL A 11 -48.44 20.94 31.60
CA VAL A 11 -47.96 21.68 30.42
C VAL A 11 -46.48 22.05 30.58
N ALA A 12 -46.04 22.49 31.77
CA ALA A 12 -44.64 22.78 32.04
C ALA A 12 -43.75 21.53 31.95
N ALA A 13 -44.22 20.38 32.46
CA ALA A 13 -43.51 19.10 32.34
C ALA A 13 -43.44 18.60 30.89
N LEU A 14 -44.51 18.81 30.11
CA LEU A 14 -44.55 18.46 28.68
C LEU A 14 -43.59 19.35 27.87
N ILE A 15 -43.54 20.65 28.15
CA ILE A 15 -42.60 21.59 27.53
C ILE A 15 -41.17 21.23 27.93
N ALA A 16 -40.91 20.88 29.18
CA ALA A 16 -39.60 20.41 29.63
C ALA A 16 -39.20 19.10 28.91
N MET A 17 -40.10 18.12 28.76
CA MET A 17 -39.82 16.90 28.00
C MET A 17 -39.57 17.17 26.51
N LEU A 18 -40.33 18.08 25.89
CA LEU A 18 -40.11 18.48 24.49
C LEU A 18 -38.78 19.20 24.30
N LEU A 19 -38.37 20.04 25.24
CA LEU A 19 -37.07 20.71 25.23
C LEU A 19 -35.92 19.72 25.44
N ILE A 20 -36.06 18.75 26.35
CA ILE A 20 -35.05 17.70 26.58
C ILE A 20 -34.96 16.76 25.36
N SER A 21 -36.09 16.43 24.72
CA SER A 21 -36.13 15.64 23.48
C SER A 21 -35.51 16.37 22.29
N SER A 22 -35.49 17.70 22.28
CA SER A 22 -34.85 18.50 21.23
C SER A 22 -33.33 18.64 21.37
N CYS A 23 -32.76 18.26 22.52
CA CYS A 23 -31.33 18.29 22.79
C CYS A 23 -30.62 16.98 22.39
N ILE A 24 -31.35 15.93 22.03
CA ILE A 24 -30.79 14.68 21.52
C ILE A 24 -30.71 14.79 19.99
N PRO A 25 -29.51 14.71 19.38
CA PRO A 25 -29.40 14.72 17.93
C PRO A 25 -30.20 13.54 17.36
N LYS A 26 -31.03 13.80 16.34
CA LYS A 26 -31.82 12.75 15.64
C LYS A 26 -30.95 11.62 15.07
N ASP A 27 -29.67 11.91 14.83
CA ASP A 27 -28.63 10.93 14.53
C ASP A 27 -27.34 11.37 15.26
N PRO A 28 -26.96 10.67 16.34
CA PRO A 28 -25.80 11.03 17.12
C PRO A 28 -24.47 10.74 16.38
N VAL A 29 -24.45 9.81 15.43
CA VAL A 29 -23.29 9.53 14.56
C VAL A 29 -23.10 10.67 13.57
N ALA A 30 -24.17 11.16 12.94
CA ALA A 30 -24.10 12.34 12.06
C ALA A 30 -23.64 13.60 12.81
N ALA A 31 -24.06 13.77 14.07
CA ALA A 31 -23.62 14.89 14.90
C ALA A 31 -22.13 14.78 15.28
N ALA A 32 -21.64 13.58 15.57
CA ALA A 32 -20.23 13.31 15.83
C ALA A 32 -19.38 13.48 14.57
N THR A 33 -19.85 13.00 13.43
CA THR A 33 -19.23 13.19 12.10
C THR A 33 -19.03 14.66 11.79
N LYS A 34 -20.08 15.47 11.96
CA LYS A 34 -19.99 16.93 11.76
C LYS A 34 -18.96 17.55 12.69
N ARG A 35 -18.88 17.10 13.95
CA ARG A 35 -17.92 17.61 14.92
C ARG A 35 -16.48 17.24 14.56
N PHE A 36 -16.25 16.01 14.10
CA PHE A 36 -14.97 15.54 13.59
C PHE A 36 -14.51 16.39 12.40
N ILE A 37 -15.36 16.59 11.39
CA ILE A 37 -15.03 17.44 10.22
C ILE A 37 -14.69 18.87 10.66
N GLN A 38 -15.49 19.46 11.55
CA GLN A 38 -15.23 20.81 12.07
C GLN A 38 -13.93 20.91 12.87
N PHE A 39 -13.56 19.85 13.57
CA PHE A 39 -12.31 19.78 14.31
C PHE A 39 -11.12 19.81 13.34
N ILE A 40 -11.11 18.94 12.33
CA ILE A 40 -10.05 18.91 11.30
C ILE A 40 -9.96 20.24 10.53
N GLN A 41 -11.11 20.81 10.15
CA GLN A 41 -11.14 22.14 9.51
C GLN A 41 -10.57 23.25 10.39
N GLY A 42 -10.75 23.16 11.71
CA GLY A 42 -10.21 24.12 12.67
C GLY A 42 -8.70 24.01 12.87
N GLU A 43 -8.11 22.84 12.67
CA GLU A 43 -6.66 22.62 12.69
C GLU A 43 -5.97 23.02 11.37
N GLY A 44 -6.75 23.13 10.29
CA GLY A 44 -6.27 23.26 8.93
C GLY A 44 -6.37 21.92 8.21
N GLU A 45 -7.16 21.87 7.14
CA GLU A 45 -7.26 20.66 6.31
C GLU A 45 -5.87 20.29 5.76
N PRO A 46 -5.51 18.99 5.71
CA PRO A 46 -4.31 18.56 5.00
C PRO A 46 -4.28 19.10 3.57
N GLU A 47 -3.11 19.58 3.14
CA GLU A 47 -2.90 20.04 1.76
C GLU A 47 -2.96 18.87 0.77
N ASP A 48 -2.44 17.71 1.19
CA ASP A 48 -2.47 16.45 0.47
C ASP A 48 -3.84 15.74 0.57
N PRO A 49 -4.12 14.73 -0.28
CA PRO A 49 -5.34 13.94 -0.22
C PRO A 49 -5.61 13.40 1.19
N PHE A 50 -6.86 13.48 1.66
CA PHE A 50 -7.28 12.92 2.93
C PHE A 50 -8.72 12.40 2.86
N THR A 51 -9.05 11.43 3.71
CA THR A 51 -10.43 10.98 3.97
C THR A 51 -10.73 10.97 5.45
N GLY A 52 -11.99 11.25 5.78
CA GLY A 52 -12.54 10.97 7.09
C GLY A 52 -13.20 9.60 7.09
N VAL A 53 -12.85 8.74 8.03
CA VAL A 53 -13.42 7.39 8.17
C VAL A 53 -14.07 7.24 9.54
N TYR A 54 -15.30 6.72 9.57
CA TYR A 54 -15.95 6.31 10.81
C TYR A 54 -15.62 4.86 11.13
N LEU A 55 -15.05 4.61 12.30
CA LEU A 55 -14.52 3.29 12.70
C LEU A 55 -15.43 2.53 13.66
N GLY A 56 -16.48 3.17 14.16
CA GLY A 56 -17.45 2.55 15.06
C GLY A 56 -17.60 3.30 16.39
N GLU A 57 -18.37 2.70 17.29
CA GLU A 57 -18.52 3.17 18.66
C GLU A 57 -17.42 2.61 19.56
N VAL A 58 -17.10 3.34 20.63
CA VAL A 58 -16.16 2.90 21.67
C VAL A 58 -16.79 3.09 23.05
N GLU A 59 -16.46 2.18 23.96
CA GLU A 59 -16.88 2.20 25.35
C GLU A 59 -15.78 2.76 26.26
N GLN A 60 -16.16 3.20 27.46
CA GLN A 60 -15.18 3.61 28.46
C GLN A 60 -14.22 2.46 28.77
N GLY A 61 -12.91 2.71 28.67
CA GLY A 61 -11.87 1.72 28.89
C GLY A 61 -11.38 1.00 27.64
N ASP A 62 -12.05 1.18 26.49
CA ASP A 62 -11.53 0.71 25.20
C ASP A 62 -10.19 1.36 24.88
N VAL A 63 -9.27 0.56 24.34
CA VAL A 63 -7.91 1.01 24.02
C VAL A 63 -7.79 1.28 22.53
N ILE A 64 -7.42 2.51 22.19
CA ILE A 64 -7.16 2.93 20.81
C ILE A 64 -5.66 2.80 20.54
N GLY A 65 -5.31 2.20 19.39
CA GLY A 65 -3.91 2.04 18.99
C GLY A 65 -3.71 2.09 17.48
N SER A 66 -2.50 1.70 17.05
CA SER A 66 -2.07 1.73 15.65
C SER A 66 -1.09 0.62 15.30
N GLU A 67 -1.16 0.09 14.08
CA GLU A 67 -0.26 -0.95 13.54
C GLU A 67 0.66 -0.37 12.44
N SER A 68 1.99 -0.54 12.58
CA SER A 68 2.99 -0.05 11.61
C SER A 68 4.13 -1.05 11.32
N ALA A 69 4.90 -0.81 10.25
CA ALA A 69 6.01 -1.65 9.79
C ALA A 69 7.19 -1.73 10.76
N LYS A 70 7.29 -0.80 11.73
CA LYS A 70 8.35 -0.77 12.76
C LYS A 70 8.26 -1.92 13.79
N GLY A 71 7.24 -2.78 13.70
CA GLY A 71 7.12 -4.03 14.46
C GLY A 71 6.31 -3.92 15.76
N GLN A 72 6.24 -5.02 16.53
CA GLN A 72 5.41 -5.19 17.75
C GLN A 72 5.72 -4.22 18.91
N GLN A 73 6.81 -3.43 18.84
CA GLN A 73 7.06 -2.42 19.85
C GLN A 73 6.16 -1.22 19.59
N LEU A 74 5.14 -1.14 20.44
CA LEU A 74 4.12 -0.09 20.52
C LEU A 74 2.96 -0.32 19.54
N GLN A 75 2.16 -1.34 19.85
CA GLN A 75 0.76 -1.02 20.16
C GLN A 75 0.83 0.20 21.09
N PHE A 76 0.69 1.39 20.53
CA PHE A 76 0.40 2.55 21.34
C PHE A 76 -0.94 2.23 21.99
N GLN A 77 -0.93 1.59 23.16
CA GLN A 77 -2.03 1.68 24.10
C GLN A 77 -1.99 3.12 24.61
N LEU A 78 -2.39 4.04 23.74
CA LEU A 78 -2.76 5.36 24.19
C LEU A 78 -3.98 5.12 25.07
N GLN A 79 -3.98 5.77 26.22
CA GLN A 79 -4.91 5.60 27.33
C GLN A 79 -6.29 5.05 26.91
N GLY A 80 -6.81 4.10 27.69
CA GLY A 80 -8.21 3.70 27.57
C GLY A 80 -9.10 4.94 27.57
N VAL A 81 -10.02 5.03 26.61
CA VAL A 81 -10.87 6.22 26.48
C VAL A 81 -11.66 6.41 27.77
N ASN A 82 -11.70 7.66 28.25
CA ASN A 82 -12.25 7.99 29.56
C ASN A 82 -13.78 8.02 29.59
N GLU A 83 -14.44 8.06 28.42
CA GLU A 83 -15.88 7.98 28.26
C GLU A 83 -16.25 7.36 26.90
N ALA A 84 -17.49 6.88 26.78
CA ALA A 84 -17.99 6.31 25.52
C ALA A 84 -18.11 7.37 24.41
N GLY A 85 -17.92 6.94 23.17
CA GLY A 85 -17.84 7.84 22.03
C GLY A 85 -17.95 7.18 20.68
N TYR A 86 -17.48 7.90 19.68
CA TYR A 86 -17.43 7.53 18.28
C TYR A 86 -15.99 7.70 17.79
N PHE A 87 -15.42 6.62 17.28
CA PHE A 87 -14.03 6.59 16.82
C PHE A 87 -13.95 6.92 15.33
N PHE A 88 -13.08 7.86 15.01
CA PHE A 88 -12.80 8.34 13.67
C PHE A 88 -11.31 8.24 13.37
N TYR A 89 -11.02 8.12 12.09
CA TYR A 89 -9.67 8.23 11.56
C TYR A 89 -9.67 9.29 10.47
N LEU A 90 -8.80 10.28 10.62
CA LEU A 90 -8.38 11.13 9.51
C LEU A 90 -7.22 10.42 8.84
N ASP A 91 -7.50 9.78 7.72
CA ASP A 91 -6.50 9.21 6.85
C ASP A 91 -5.92 10.35 6.00
N LYS A 92 -4.65 10.72 6.23
CA LYS A 92 -3.99 11.83 5.50
C LYS A 92 -3.28 11.33 4.23
N ALA A 93 -3.47 10.07 3.87
CA ALA A 93 -2.99 9.49 2.62
C ALA A 93 -3.97 8.38 2.20
N PRO A 94 -5.22 8.72 1.87
CA PRO A 94 -6.35 7.81 1.83
C PRO A 94 -6.10 6.67 0.88
N GLY A 95 -6.22 5.44 1.36
CA GLY A 95 -5.94 4.26 0.57
C GLY A 95 -4.47 3.87 0.51
N ALA A 96 -3.50 4.67 0.94
CA ALA A 96 -2.08 4.27 0.96
C ALA A 96 -1.87 2.86 1.55
N PHE A 97 -1.04 2.05 0.88
CA PHE A 97 -0.93 0.61 1.11
C PHE A 97 -0.32 0.19 2.45
N TYR A 98 0.57 1.00 3.01
CA TYR A 98 1.36 0.63 4.19
C TYR A 98 1.45 1.81 5.15
N ASP A 99 2.51 1.93 5.94
CA ASP A 99 2.68 3.06 6.87
C ASP A 99 2.47 4.39 6.13
N HIS A 100 1.59 5.23 6.65
CA HIS A 100 1.26 6.53 6.10
C HIS A 100 0.71 7.46 7.20
N PRO A 101 0.85 8.79 7.04
CA PRO A 101 0.37 9.73 8.03
C PRO A 101 -1.15 9.66 8.22
N GLY A 102 -1.58 9.69 9.47
CA GLY A 102 -2.98 9.71 9.85
C GLY A 102 -3.19 10.38 11.21
N LYS A 103 -4.44 10.51 11.63
CA LYS A 103 -4.82 10.99 12.96
C LYS A 103 -6.02 10.21 13.50
N LEU A 104 -5.86 9.64 14.69
CA LEU A 104 -6.89 8.94 15.44
C LEU A 104 -7.69 9.95 16.26
N VAL A 105 -9.03 9.93 16.21
CA VAL A 105 -9.87 10.89 16.94
C VAL A 105 -11.07 10.18 17.56
N VAL A 106 -11.35 10.41 18.84
CA VAL A 106 -12.62 9.98 19.45
C VAL A 106 -13.44 11.21 19.83
N VAL A 107 -14.68 11.23 19.32
CA VAL A 107 -15.68 12.22 19.66
C VAL A 107 -16.65 11.60 20.67
N SER A 108 -16.75 12.17 21.87
CA SER A 108 -17.67 11.62 22.87
C SER A 108 -19.14 11.77 22.47
N LYS A 109 -20.03 11.03 23.13
CA LYS A 109 -21.49 11.20 22.95
C LYS A 109 -21.93 12.67 23.23
N GLY A 110 -21.18 13.41 24.04
CA GLY A 110 -21.35 14.85 24.31
C GLY A 110 -20.73 15.79 23.27
N ARG A 111 -20.14 15.27 22.19
CA ARG A 111 -19.48 16.00 21.08
C ARG A 111 -18.16 16.70 21.46
N LYS A 112 -17.51 16.26 22.52
CA LYS A 112 -16.14 16.71 22.86
C LYS A 112 -15.13 15.80 22.18
N ILE A 113 -13.99 16.36 21.76
CA ILE A 113 -12.83 15.53 21.40
C ILE A 113 -12.26 15.03 22.72
N ILE A 114 -12.24 13.71 22.90
CA ILE A 114 -11.77 13.06 24.13
C ILE A 114 -10.49 12.25 23.93
N PHE A 115 -10.11 12.07 22.66
CA PHE A 115 -8.89 11.41 22.25
C PHE A 115 -8.46 11.99 20.90
N GLU A 116 -7.18 12.31 20.77
CA GLU A 116 -6.54 12.67 19.51
C GLU A 116 -5.09 12.19 19.54
N GLU A 117 -4.61 11.57 18.47
CA GLU A 117 -3.20 11.23 18.32
C GLU A 117 -2.83 11.15 16.83
N ASP A 118 -1.69 11.73 16.43
CA ASP A 118 -1.11 11.48 15.12
C ASP A 118 -0.53 10.06 15.04
N THR A 119 -0.61 9.45 13.86
CA THR A 119 -0.12 8.09 13.66
C THR A 119 0.50 7.90 12.28
N GLU A 120 1.35 6.89 12.13
CA GLU A 120 1.91 6.44 10.85
C GLU A 120 1.33 5.07 10.43
N GLY A 121 0.36 4.53 11.18
CA GLY A 121 -0.13 3.16 11.03
C GLY A 121 -1.65 3.03 11.08
N TRP A 122 -2.15 1.83 10.82
CA TRP A 122 -3.59 1.56 10.72
C TRP A 122 -4.27 1.52 12.10
N PRO A 123 -5.47 2.10 12.26
CA PRO A 123 -6.17 2.17 13.54
C PRO A 123 -6.56 0.78 14.08
N THR A 124 -6.30 0.57 15.37
CA THR A 124 -6.73 -0.63 16.11
C THR A 124 -7.61 -0.26 17.30
N LEU A 125 -8.51 -1.17 17.66
CA LEU A 125 -9.38 -1.09 18.84
C LEU A 125 -9.16 -2.36 19.67
N ASN A 126 -8.79 -2.19 20.93
CA ASN A 126 -8.48 -3.29 21.86
C ASN A 126 -7.43 -4.27 21.29
N GLY A 127 -6.44 -3.73 20.58
CA GLY A 127 -5.37 -4.50 19.94
C GLY A 127 -5.79 -5.26 18.66
N ASN A 128 -7.05 -5.15 18.25
CA ASN A 128 -7.56 -5.73 17.01
C ASN A 128 -7.73 -4.65 15.93
N MET A 129 -7.51 -5.01 14.68
CA MET A 129 -7.82 -4.13 13.56
C MET A 129 -9.32 -3.83 13.51
N VAL A 130 -9.68 -2.56 13.30
CA VAL A 130 -11.08 -2.17 13.13
C VAL A 130 -11.61 -2.68 11.79
N THR A 131 -12.86 -3.14 11.74
CA THR A 131 -13.45 -3.79 10.56
C THR A 131 -13.41 -2.91 9.31
N ALA A 132 -13.54 -1.58 9.47
CA ALA A 132 -13.41 -0.60 8.40
C ALA A 132 -12.07 -0.71 7.66
N MET A 133 -11.00 -1.17 8.33
CA MET A 133 -9.68 -1.34 7.75
C MET A 133 -9.41 -2.78 7.28
N SER A 134 -10.41 -3.66 7.24
CA SER A 134 -10.17 -5.07 6.93
C SER A 134 -10.01 -5.37 5.44
N ASN A 135 -10.60 -4.55 4.57
CA ASN A 135 -10.45 -4.58 3.13
C ASN A 135 -11.01 -3.30 2.49
N ARG A 136 -10.72 -3.10 1.21
CA ARG A 136 -11.11 -1.92 0.44
C ARG A 136 -12.61 -1.63 0.38
N GLU A 137 -13.47 -2.63 0.21
CA GLU A 137 -14.92 -2.40 0.09
C GLU A 137 -15.51 -1.90 1.41
N VAL A 138 -15.07 -2.48 2.53
CA VAL A 138 -15.52 -2.05 3.86
C VAL A 138 -14.96 -0.66 4.19
N TYR A 139 -13.71 -0.37 3.82
CA TYR A 139 -13.12 0.97 3.95
C TYR A 139 -13.95 2.01 3.20
N ALA A 140 -14.23 1.77 1.91
CA ALA A 140 -14.98 2.71 1.06
C ALA A 140 -16.38 3.01 1.62
N ASN A 141 -17.04 2.00 2.20
CA ASN A 141 -18.35 2.18 2.86
C ASN A 141 -18.26 2.92 4.21
N ALA A 142 -17.09 2.91 4.86
CA ALA A 142 -16.84 3.60 6.12
C ALA A 142 -16.37 5.05 5.94
N VAL A 143 -16.02 5.46 4.71
CA VAL A 143 -15.66 6.84 4.40
C VAL A 143 -16.88 7.75 4.55
N ILE A 144 -16.78 8.70 5.45
CA ILE A 144 -17.82 9.71 5.74
C ILE A 144 -17.49 11.07 5.11
N TRP A 145 -16.24 11.24 4.67
CA TRP A 145 -15.76 12.45 4.03
C TRP A 145 -14.68 12.07 3.02
N ASP A 146 -15.03 12.16 1.73
CA ASP A 146 -14.18 11.71 0.64
C ASP A 146 -13.98 12.79 -0.42
N LYS A 147 -12.74 12.97 -0.87
CA LYS A 147 -12.39 13.77 -2.04
C LYS A 147 -11.85 12.91 -3.21
N TRP A 148 -11.72 11.58 -3.06
CA TRP A 148 -10.98 10.67 -3.95
C TRP A 148 -11.65 9.28 -4.07
N LYS A 149 -12.11 8.88 -5.26
CA LYS A 149 -12.89 7.63 -5.42
C LYS A 149 -12.07 6.47 -6.00
N MET A 150 -12.13 5.32 -5.31
CA MET A 150 -11.51 4.03 -5.64
C MET A 150 -12.50 3.06 -6.33
N ILE A 151 -12.04 2.18 -7.25
CA ILE A 151 -12.86 1.18 -7.97
C ILE A 151 -12.12 -0.17 -8.09
N ASN A 152 -12.85 -1.30 -8.09
CA ASN A 152 -12.27 -2.63 -8.27
C ASN A 152 -12.21 -3.09 -9.74
N PRO A 153 -11.15 -3.78 -10.20
CA PRO A 153 -10.88 -3.80 -11.65
C PRO A 153 -10.74 -5.24 -12.25
N ILE A 154 -10.32 -5.39 -13.53
CA ILE A 154 -10.13 -6.65 -14.34
C ILE A 154 -8.80 -6.67 -15.19
N THR A 155 -7.93 -7.69 -15.05
CA THR A 155 -6.57 -7.78 -15.66
C THR A 155 -6.54 -8.68 -16.88
N LYS A 156 -5.69 -8.32 -17.84
CA LYS A 156 -5.47 -9.04 -19.09
C LYS A 156 -4.36 -10.09 -18.98
N VAL A 157 -4.51 -11.17 -19.73
CA VAL A 157 -3.56 -12.29 -19.81
C VAL A 157 -2.24 -11.84 -20.45
N ILE A 158 -1.13 -12.41 -19.99
CA ILE A 158 0.21 -12.25 -20.59
C ILE A 158 0.37 -13.26 -21.72
N ASP A 159 0.66 -12.77 -22.91
CA ASP A 159 0.91 -13.59 -24.10
C ASP A 159 2.41 -13.61 -24.41
N ILE A 160 3.01 -14.80 -24.49
CA ILE A 160 4.45 -15.00 -24.71
C ILE A 160 4.68 -16.21 -25.63
N ASP A 161 5.37 -15.97 -26.74
CA ASP A 161 5.93 -17.03 -27.59
C ASP A 161 7.20 -17.67 -26.97
N TRP A 162 7.32 -18.99 -27.12
CA TRP A 162 8.35 -19.86 -26.55
C TRP A 162 9.77 -19.64 -27.10
N LEU A 163 9.94 -19.01 -28.28
CA LEU A 163 11.24 -18.76 -28.92
C LEU A 163 12.12 -17.73 -28.18
N VAL A 164 11.54 -16.95 -27.26
CA VAL A 164 12.17 -15.81 -26.57
C VAL A 164 13.07 -16.20 -25.38
N ARG A 165 13.04 -17.47 -24.94
CA ARG A 165 13.60 -17.90 -23.64
C ARG A 165 15.12 -18.10 -23.55
N PHE A 166 15.88 -17.90 -24.62
CA PHE A 166 17.22 -18.49 -24.70
C PHE A 166 18.33 -17.44 -24.64
N ILE A 167 19.15 -17.50 -23.56
CA ILE A 167 20.61 -17.23 -23.48
C ILE A 167 21.09 -17.34 -22.00
N ARG A 168 20.24 -17.11 -21.00
CA ARG A 168 20.55 -17.25 -19.56
C ARG A 168 19.47 -18.02 -18.80
N VAL A 169 19.85 -18.70 -17.71
CA VAL A 169 18.87 -19.38 -16.83
C VAL A 169 18.33 -18.36 -15.83
N LYS A 170 17.17 -17.79 -16.19
CA LYS A 170 16.49 -16.75 -15.41
C LYS A 170 15.53 -17.39 -14.42
N GLY A 171 15.45 -16.83 -13.22
CA GLY A 171 14.46 -17.21 -12.22
C GLY A 171 13.96 -16.01 -11.44
N ALA A 172 12.88 -16.21 -10.68
CA ALA A 172 12.28 -15.16 -9.88
C ALA A 172 11.89 -15.64 -8.48
N VAL A 173 12.08 -14.78 -7.48
CA VAL A 173 11.51 -14.94 -6.15
C VAL A 173 10.49 -13.84 -5.93
N ILE A 174 9.23 -14.24 -5.78
CA ILE A 174 8.08 -13.35 -5.57
C ILE A 174 7.70 -13.47 -4.11
N THR A 175 7.78 -12.37 -3.36
CA THR A 175 7.61 -12.37 -1.91
C THR A 175 6.48 -11.45 -1.51
N SER A 176 5.49 -11.99 -0.79
CA SER A 176 4.53 -11.18 -0.02
C SER A 176 4.84 -11.29 1.47
N GLY A 177 5.18 -10.16 2.08
CA GLY A 177 5.46 -10.06 3.51
C GLY A 177 4.21 -9.93 4.39
N ILE A 178 3.04 -9.69 3.78
CA ILE A 178 1.80 -9.40 4.50
C ILE A 178 1.14 -10.70 4.96
N THR A 179 0.78 -10.77 6.25
CA THR A 179 0.05 -11.90 6.82
C THR A 179 -1.47 -11.69 6.76
N PRO A 180 -2.31 -12.75 6.85
CA PRO A 180 -3.76 -12.62 6.72
C PRO A 180 -4.45 -11.72 7.75
N SER A 181 -3.80 -11.47 8.88
CA SER A 181 -4.30 -10.57 9.92
C SER A 181 -3.91 -9.11 9.70
N GLN A 182 -3.11 -8.82 8.67
CA GLN A 182 -2.63 -7.48 8.37
C GLN A 182 -3.44 -6.86 7.24
N ASN A 183 -3.56 -5.54 7.27
CA ASN A 183 -4.36 -4.82 6.29
C ASN A 183 -3.80 -5.03 4.87
N LEU A 184 -4.69 -5.02 3.89
CA LEU A 184 -4.39 -5.12 2.46
C LEU A 184 -3.74 -6.45 2.07
N TYR A 185 -3.89 -7.47 2.93
CA TYR A 185 -3.45 -8.83 2.63
C TYR A 185 -4.06 -9.37 1.34
N ALA A 186 -5.37 -9.15 1.11
CA ALA A 186 -6.05 -9.68 -0.08
C ALA A 186 -5.50 -9.05 -1.36
N GLU A 187 -5.36 -7.73 -1.37
CA GLU A 187 -4.84 -6.93 -2.47
C GLU A 187 -3.40 -7.34 -2.77
N ALA A 188 -2.53 -7.34 -1.75
CA ALA A 188 -1.13 -7.73 -1.94
C ALA A 188 -0.97 -9.20 -2.33
N ARG A 189 -1.80 -10.11 -1.80
CA ARG A 189 -1.87 -11.51 -2.21
C ARG A 189 -2.21 -11.59 -3.69
N ASP A 190 -3.19 -10.83 -4.16
CA ASP A 190 -3.68 -10.92 -5.53
C ASP A 190 -2.71 -10.31 -6.55
N VAL A 191 -2.11 -9.15 -6.24
CA VAL A 191 -1.00 -8.61 -7.05
C VAL A 191 0.16 -9.60 -7.12
N ARG A 192 0.53 -10.18 -5.97
CA ARG A 192 1.58 -11.19 -5.89
C ARG A 192 1.25 -12.44 -6.68
N ASN A 193 0.00 -12.91 -6.67
CA ASN A 193 -0.45 -14.05 -7.47
C ASN A 193 -0.14 -13.78 -8.95
N LEU A 194 -0.48 -12.59 -9.44
CA LEU A 194 -0.28 -12.26 -10.85
C LEU A 194 1.14 -11.96 -11.22
N MET A 195 1.89 -11.28 -10.35
CA MET A 195 3.32 -11.15 -10.55
C MET A 195 3.95 -12.54 -10.63
N SER A 196 3.55 -13.48 -9.75
CA SER A 196 3.99 -14.87 -9.84
C SER A 196 3.62 -15.54 -11.16
N ASP A 197 2.38 -15.43 -11.60
CA ASP A 197 1.94 -16.07 -12.85
C ASP A 197 2.59 -15.45 -14.08
N ALA A 198 2.79 -14.12 -14.09
CA ALA A 198 3.55 -13.40 -15.09
C ALA A 198 4.99 -13.92 -15.19
N PHE A 199 5.68 -14.02 -14.06
CA PHE A 199 7.04 -14.52 -14.02
C PHE A 199 7.14 -15.99 -14.41
N LYS A 200 6.15 -16.83 -14.07
CA LYS A 200 6.09 -18.23 -14.53
C LYS A 200 5.88 -18.32 -16.04
N ALA A 201 5.07 -17.43 -16.62
CA ALA A 201 4.89 -17.37 -18.07
C ALA A 201 6.20 -16.98 -18.78
N ILE A 202 6.93 -15.99 -18.25
CA ILE A 202 8.20 -15.52 -18.82
C ILE A 202 9.32 -16.57 -18.67
N MET A 203 9.50 -17.11 -17.46
CA MET A 203 10.71 -17.86 -17.08
C MET A 203 10.50 -19.37 -16.96
N GLY A 204 9.26 -19.84 -16.90
CA GLY A 204 8.90 -21.22 -16.58
C GLY A 204 8.59 -21.41 -15.10
N SER A 205 7.59 -22.25 -14.81
CA SER A 205 7.09 -22.48 -13.44
C SER A 205 8.12 -23.07 -12.49
N ASP A 206 9.04 -23.87 -13.01
CA ASP A 206 10.15 -24.49 -12.28
C ASP A 206 11.19 -23.46 -11.79
N LYS A 207 11.23 -22.27 -12.39
CA LYS A 207 12.21 -21.22 -12.07
C LYS A 207 11.63 -20.05 -11.28
N VAL A 208 10.41 -20.20 -10.77
CA VAL A 208 9.77 -19.21 -9.90
C VAL A 208 9.57 -19.80 -8.51
N ARG A 209 9.95 -19.04 -7.48
CA ARG A 209 9.62 -19.33 -6.09
C ARG A 209 8.69 -18.27 -5.55
N ASP A 210 7.60 -18.75 -4.98
CA ASP A 210 6.52 -17.93 -4.45
C ASP A 210 6.54 -18.01 -2.92
N VAL A 211 7.19 -17.03 -2.30
CA VAL A 211 7.37 -16.93 -0.85
C VAL A 211 6.19 -16.16 -0.28
N LYS A 212 5.23 -16.89 0.28
CA LYS A 212 3.95 -16.36 0.76
C LYS A 212 3.52 -17.04 2.05
N TYR A 213 2.52 -16.44 2.71
CA TYR A 213 1.82 -17.09 3.80
C TYR A 213 1.11 -18.37 3.30
N VAL A 214 1.26 -19.46 4.06
CA VAL A 214 0.52 -20.72 3.87
C VAL A 214 -0.09 -21.10 5.21
N ALA A 215 -1.40 -21.37 5.22
CA ALA A 215 -2.11 -21.73 6.44
C ALA A 215 -1.47 -22.97 7.10
N GLY A 216 -1.18 -22.87 8.40
CA GLY A 216 -0.51 -23.93 9.16
C GLY A 216 1.03 -23.98 9.01
N ALA A 217 1.63 -23.09 8.23
CA ALA A 217 3.08 -22.94 8.12
C ALA A 217 3.57 -21.67 8.84
N ALA A 218 4.89 -21.59 9.06
CA ALA A 218 5.51 -20.37 9.54
C ALA A 218 5.34 -19.24 8.52
N ALA A 219 5.13 -18.01 9.01
CA ALA A 219 5.01 -16.83 8.16
C ALA A 219 6.32 -16.58 7.38
N PRO A 220 6.24 -16.05 6.14
CA PRO A 220 7.41 -15.80 5.31
C PRO A 220 8.32 -14.77 5.97
N ASN A 221 9.62 -15.03 6.02
CA ASN A 221 10.62 -14.11 6.56
C ASN A 221 11.84 -14.07 5.63
N TRP A 222 12.84 -13.25 5.97
CA TRP A 222 14.06 -13.13 5.17
C TRP A 222 14.77 -14.48 4.94
N THR A 223 14.85 -15.34 5.95
CA THR A 223 15.44 -16.68 5.82
C THR A 223 14.71 -17.52 4.77
N THR A 224 13.38 -17.46 4.72
CA THR A 224 12.58 -18.14 3.71
C THR A 224 12.88 -17.62 2.29
N VAL A 225 13.08 -16.31 2.14
CA VAL A 225 13.48 -15.70 0.86
C VAL A 225 14.88 -16.18 0.45
N GLN A 226 15.83 -16.25 1.39
CA GLN A 226 17.17 -16.79 1.14
C GLN A 226 17.13 -18.27 0.72
N VAL A 227 16.32 -19.09 1.39
CA VAL A 227 16.12 -20.50 1.01
C VAL A 227 15.57 -20.60 -0.41
N ALA A 228 14.57 -19.79 -0.77
CA ALA A 228 14.01 -19.77 -2.12
C ALA A 228 15.04 -19.35 -3.19
N MET A 229 15.85 -18.33 -2.92
CA MET A 229 16.95 -17.94 -3.83
C MET A 229 18.00 -19.05 -3.94
N ASN A 230 18.45 -19.61 -2.82
CA ASN A 230 19.46 -20.68 -2.79
C ASN A 230 18.97 -21.94 -3.53
N ASP A 231 17.68 -22.28 -3.42
CA ASP A 231 17.10 -23.37 -4.18
C ASP A 231 17.24 -23.10 -5.69
N LEU A 232 16.79 -21.94 -6.20
CA LEU A 232 16.95 -21.58 -7.62
C LEU A 232 18.42 -21.64 -8.10
N LEU A 233 19.36 -21.16 -7.28
CA LEU A 233 20.79 -21.20 -7.61
C LEU A 233 21.33 -22.63 -7.68
N THR A 234 20.84 -23.53 -6.81
CA THR A 234 21.42 -24.86 -6.63
C THR A 234 20.72 -25.94 -7.44
N THR A 235 19.39 -25.93 -7.54
CA THR A 235 18.59 -26.93 -8.25
C THR A 235 18.41 -26.56 -9.71
N GLU A 236 17.92 -25.35 -9.97
CA GLU A 236 17.62 -24.87 -11.32
C GLU A 236 18.82 -24.24 -12.03
N LYS A 237 19.95 -24.05 -11.33
CA LYS A 237 21.17 -23.40 -11.84
C LYS A 237 20.91 -22.00 -12.41
N VAL A 238 19.96 -21.28 -11.81
CA VAL A 238 19.68 -19.89 -12.14
C VAL A 238 20.92 -19.03 -11.87
N ASP A 239 21.27 -18.16 -12.81
CA ASP A 239 22.38 -17.19 -12.69
C ASP A 239 21.90 -15.73 -12.80
N TYR A 240 20.58 -15.55 -12.94
CA TYR A 240 19.92 -14.27 -13.08
C TYR A 240 18.59 -14.28 -12.32
N ILE A 241 18.54 -13.63 -11.17
CA ILE A 241 17.39 -13.63 -10.26
C ILE A 241 16.64 -12.29 -10.35
N THR A 242 15.32 -12.36 -10.52
CA THR A 242 14.43 -11.24 -10.26
C THR A 242 13.80 -11.37 -8.88
N LEU A 243 13.87 -10.30 -8.09
CA LEU A 243 13.23 -10.22 -6.79
C LEU A 243 12.06 -9.25 -6.89
N TYR A 244 10.87 -9.72 -6.53
CA TYR A 244 9.71 -8.85 -6.31
C TYR A 244 9.30 -8.94 -4.84
N PHE A 245 9.25 -7.80 -4.18
CA PHE A 245 8.78 -7.68 -2.80
C PHE A 245 7.52 -6.84 -2.75
N ILE A 246 6.48 -7.33 -2.08
CA ILE A 246 5.30 -6.58 -1.70
C ILE A 246 5.05 -6.74 -0.19
N ALA A 247 5.17 -5.65 0.56
CA ALA A 247 5.18 -5.70 2.03
C ALA A 247 5.02 -4.31 2.65
N HIS A 248 4.63 -4.28 3.95
CA HIS A 248 4.68 -3.04 4.74
C HIS A 248 6.10 -2.52 4.83
N GLY A 249 6.33 -1.29 4.37
CA GLY A 249 7.65 -0.69 4.27
C GLY A 249 7.84 0.51 5.17
N ASN A 250 9.09 0.74 5.54
CA ASN A 250 9.55 1.99 6.11
C ASN A 250 10.96 2.30 5.56
N THR A 251 11.57 3.39 6.03
CA THR A 251 12.90 3.80 5.56
C THR A 251 13.93 2.69 5.78
N ASN A 252 14.46 2.15 4.68
CA ASN A 252 15.47 1.10 4.58
C ASN A 252 15.06 -0.28 5.13
N LEU A 253 13.76 -0.53 5.34
CA LEU A 253 13.27 -1.79 5.87
C LEU A 253 11.86 -2.12 5.36
N MET A 254 11.47 -3.38 5.50
CA MET A 254 10.10 -3.85 5.31
C MET A 254 9.77 -4.98 6.30
N ASN A 255 8.48 -5.24 6.51
CA ASN A 255 7.97 -6.33 7.32
C ASN A 255 7.72 -7.58 6.46
N LEU A 256 8.43 -8.67 6.74
CA LEU A 256 8.17 -9.99 6.16
C LEU A 256 7.63 -10.91 7.25
N GLY A 257 6.33 -11.20 7.20
CA GLY A 257 5.67 -12.19 8.06
C GLY A 257 5.77 -11.87 9.54
N GLY A 258 5.72 -10.58 9.90
CA GLY A 258 5.89 -10.09 11.27
C GLY A 258 7.35 -9.82 11.68
N THR A 259 8.32 -10.08 10.80
CA THR A 259 9.75 -9.86 11.08
C THR A 259 10.32 -8.73 10.22
N THR A 260 11.25 -7.95 10.78
CA THR A 260 11.89 -6.85 10.05
C THR A 260 12.97 -7.36 9.11
N PHE A 261 12.93 -6.92 7.86
CA PHE A 261 13.92 -7.18 6.82
C PHE A 261 14.53 -5.86 6.34
N TYR A 262 15.86 -5.74 6.44
CA TYR A 262 16.61 -4.53 6.11
C TYR A 262 17.26 -4.61 4.73
N ALA A 263 17.38 -3.45 4.07
CA ALA A 263 18.10 -3.33 2.79
C ALA A 263 19.56 -3.83 2.89
N SER A 264 20.21 -3.65 4.04
CA SER A 264 21.56 -4.13 4.29
C SER A 264 21.69 -5.65 4.26
N GLN A 265 20.65 -6.39 4.69
CA GLN A 265 20.64 -7.86 4.63
C GLN A 265 20.58 -8.35 3.18
N LEU A 266 19.74 -7.72 2.35
CA LEU A 266 19.69 -8.01 0.92
C LEU A 266 21.02 -7.71 0.23
N ARG A 267 21.62 -6.56 0.56
CA ARG A 267 22.93 -6.16 0.03
C ARG A 267 24.00 -7.19 0.34
N SER A 268 24.09 -7.65 1.59
CA SER A 268 25.08 -8.66 1.99
C SER A 268 24.92 -9.95 1.19
N TYR A 269 23.69 -10.44 1.05
CA TYR A 269 23.42 -11.64 0.24
C TYR A 269 23.83 -11.45 -1.23
N ILE A 270 23.49 -10.31 -1.85
CA ILE A 270 23.88 -10.02 -3.24
C ILE A 270 25.42 -10.06 -3.42
N LEU A 271 26.17 -9.57 -2.44
CA LEU A 271 27.64 -9.55 -2.49
C LEU A 271 28.27 -10.93 -2.26
N GLU A 272 27.59 -11.84 -1.56
CA GLU A 272 27.99 -13.24 -1.42
C GLU A 272 27.84 -14.02 -2.73
N HIS A 273 27.05 -13.50 -3.68
CA HIS A 273 26.79 -14.11 -4.99
C HIS A 273 27.26 -13.24 -6.17
N PRO A 274 28.57 -12.92 -6.29
CA PRO A 274 29.07 -11.97 -7.29
C PRO A 274 28.86 -12.40 -8.75
N ASN A 275 28.69 -13.71 -8.98
CA ASN A 275 28.45 -14.28 -10.31
C ASN A 275 26.98 -14.31 -10.70
N VAL A 276 26.06 -14.00 -9.78
CA VAL A 276 24.61 -13.96 -10.02
C VAL A 276 24.19 -12.52 -10.30
N LYS A 277 23.35 -12.31 -11.32
CA LYS A 277 22.76 -10.99 -11.62
C LYS A 277 21.42 -10.82 -10.94
N PHE A 278 21.12 -9.60 -10.50
CA PHE A 278 19.89 -9.27 -9.79
C PHE A 278 19.11 -8.14 -10.47
N CYS A 279 17.82 -8.37 -10.71
CA CYS A 279 16.80 -7.34 -10.92
C CYS A 279 15.95 -7.25 -9.65
N ILE A 280 15.65 -6.05 -9.17
CA ILE A 280 14.89 -5.86 -7.92
C ILE A 280 13.70 -4.94 -8.17
N ILE A 281 12.51 -5.34 -7.75
CA ILE A 281 11.28 -4.55 -7.78
C ILE A 281 10.71 -4.54 -6.36
N ILE A 282 10.49 -3.35 -5.80
CA ILE A 282 10.02 -3.15 -4.43
C ILE A 282 8.73 -2.35 -4.44
N GLU A 283 7.63 -3.03 -4.14
CA GLU A 283 6.29 -2.47 -3.90
C GLU A 283 6.10 -2.26 -2.39
N SER A 284 6.36 -1.02 -1.95
CA SER A 284 6.36 -0.68 -0.52
C SER A 284 6.31 0.83 -0.28
N CYS A 285 5.79 1.25 0.88
CA CYS A 285 5.94 2.64 1.33
C CYS A 285 7.41 2.92 1.58
N HIS A 286 7.86 4.14 1.27
CA HIS A 286 9.26 4.54 1.41
C HIS A 286 10.26 3.68 0.59
N ALA A 287 9.80 2.89 -0.38
CA ALA A 287 10.63 1.95 -1.15
C ALA A 287 11.84 2.64 -1.78
N GLY A 288 11.72 3.91 -2.19
CA GLY A 288 12.84 4.68 -2.73
C GLY A 288 14.05 4.78 -1.80
N SER A 289 13.87 4.64 -0.47
CA SER A 289 15.00 4.58 0.46
C SER A 289 15.92 3.39 0.19
N TRP A 290 15.38 2.27 -0.31
CA TRP A 290 16.15 1.07 -0.62
C TRP A 290 17.24 1.32 -1.67
N LEU A 291 17.08 2.32 -2.54
CA LEU A 291 18.13 2.72 -3.48
C LEU A 291 19.40 3.17 -2.77
N ASP A 292 19.28 3.83 -1.62
CA ASP A 292 20.40 4.21 -0.77
C ASP A 292 20.75 3.11 0.24
N GLY A 293 19.75 2.40 0.78
CA GLY A 293 19.97 1.28 1.71
C GLY A 293 20.75 0.11 1.11
N LEU A 294 20.72 -0.07 -0.22
CA LEU A 294 21.52 -1.07 -0.93
C LEU A 294 22.95 -0.57 -1.25
N LYS A 295 23.26 0.71 -1.05
CA LYS A 295 24.60 1.25 -1.27
C LYS A 295 25.50 1.06 -0.06
N SER A 296 26.81 1.07 -0.31
CA SER A 296 27.82 1.36 0.73
C SER A 296 28.85 2.30 0.14
N GLY A 297 29.19 3.37 0.87
CA GLY A 297 30.06 4.43 0.35
C GLY A 297 29.54 5.09 -0.94
N GLY A 298 28.21 5.12 -1.12
CA GLY A 298 27.57 5.63 -2.34
C GLY A 298 27.55 4.67 -3.54
N VAL A 299 28.06 3.45 -3.39
CA VAL A 299 28.17 2.48 -4.49
C VAL A 299 27.15 1.35 -4.35
N THR A 300 26.35 1.14 -5.39
CA THR A 300 25.44 -0.01 -5.55
C THR A 300 26.24 -1.26 -5.99
N PRO A 301 25.97 -2.46 -5.46
CA PRO A 301 26.63 -3.69 -5.90
C PRO A 301 26.62 -3.88 -7.43
N ALA A 302 27.78 -4.20 -8.01
CA ALA A 302 27.98 -4.24 -9.46
C ALA A 302 27.22 -5.38 -10.17
N ASN A 303 26.69 -6.34 -9.43
CA ASN A 303 25.86 -7.44 -9.93
C ASN A 303 24.35 -7.16 -9.81
N ILE A 304 23.95 -5.95 -9.40
CA ILE A 304 22.58 -5.44 -9.59
C ILE A 304 22.51 -4.74 -10.95
N GLU A 305 21.52 -5.12 -11.76
CA GLU A 305 21.36 -4.59 -13.11
C GLU A 305 20.32 -3.46 -13.13
N ILE A 306 19.19 -3.64 -12.43
CA ILE A 306 18.11 -2.66 -12.28
C ILE A 306 17.45 -2.78 -10.90
N ILE A 307 17.09 -1.64 -10.32
CA ILE A 307 16.19 -1.56 -9.15
C ILE A 307 15.03 -0.64 -9.52
N ILE A 308 13.81 -1.10 -9.30
CA ILE A 308 12.60 -0.28 -9.42
C ILE A 308 11.95 -0.22 -8.04
N THR A 309 11.65 0.99 -7.58
CA THR A 309 10.89 1.23 -6.36
C THR A 309 9.61 1.95 -6.74
N THR A 310 8.48 1.51 -6.19
CA THR A 310 7.18 2.08 -6.60
C THR A 310 6.91 3.45 -5.98
N THR A 311 7.74 3.86 -5.03
CA THR A 311 7.66 5.12 -4.30
C THR A 311 9.03 5.77 -4.16
N THR A 312 9.06 7.05 -3.76
CA THR A 312 10.28 7.70 -3.26
C THR A 312 10.51 7.31 -1.80
N ALA A 313 11.65 7.72 -1.23
CA ALA A 313 11.90 7.55 0.20
C ALA A 313 10.89 8.30 1.10
N ALA A 314 10.18 9.30 0.58
CA ALA A 314 9.26 10.14 1.35
C ALA A 314 7.78 9.84 1.09
N LYS A 315 7.45 8.97 0.12
CA LYS A 315 6.08 8.75 -0.34
C LYS A 315 5.57 7.36 -0.03
N SER A 316 4.25 7.25 0.11
CA SER A 316 3.55 6.00 0.29
C SER A 316 3.23 5.32 -1.05
N ALA A 317 2.95 4.02 -1.00
CA ALA A 317 2.42 3.26 -2.14
C ALA A 317 0.89 3.29 -2.08
N TYR A 318 0.18 3.21 -3.21
CA TYR A 318 -1.28 3.39 -3.25
C TYR A 318 -1.99 2.33 -4.10
N PRO A 319 -3.22 1.91 -3.74
CA PRO A 319 -4.12 1.04 -4.50
C PRO A 319 -4.46 1.73 -5.80
N ASP A 320 -4.95 0.92 -6.73
CA ASP A 320 -5.52 1.44 -7.96
C ASP A 320 -6.58 2.51 -7.65
N TRP A 321 -6.45 3.67 -8.30
CA TRP A 321 -7.35 4.81 -8.22
C TRP A 321 -7.86 5.13 -9.63
N ASP A 322 -9.16 5.00 -9.85
CA ASP A 322 -9.79 5.37 -11.13
C ASP A 322 -10.05 6.87 -11.28
N SER A 323 -10.12 7.61 -10.17
CA SER A 323 -10.38 9.05 -10.21
C SER A 323 -9.74 9.78 -9.04
N ALA A 324 -9.07 10.89 -9.36
CA ALA A 324 -8.18 11.56 -8.43
C ALA A 324 -8.04 13.04 -8.79
N GLY A 325 -8.39 13.95 -7.87
CA GLY A 325 -8.15 15.40 -8.05
C GLY A 325 -8.77 15.99 -9.32
N GLY A 326 -9.93 15.48 -9.76
CA GLY A 326 -10.60 15.92 -11.00
C GLY A 326 -10.05 15.28 -12.29
N SER A 327 -9.10 14.35 -12.19
CA SER A 327 -8.61 13.52 -13.30
C SER A 327 -9.18 12.10 -13.21
N SER A 328 -9.26 11.42 -14.36
CA SER A 328 -9.64 10.02 -14.46
C SER A 328 -8.45 9.18 -14.88
N ASP A 329 -8.42 7.96 -14.41
CA ASP A 329 -7.37 7.02 -14.78
C ASP A 329 -7.38 6.71 -16.29
N HIS A 330 -6.21 6.37 -16.83
CA HIS A 330 -6.04 5.99 -18.22
C HIS A 330 -6.50 4.56 -18.51
N ASN A 331 -6.49 3.70 -17.50
CA ASN A 331 -7.09 2.39 -17.57
C ASN A 331 -7.93 2.12 -16.33
N PRO A 332 -9.16 2.66 -16.25
CA PRO A 332 -10.07 2.49 -15.11
C PRO A 332 -10.63 1.06 -14.96
N THR A 333 -9.92 0.07 -15.49
CA THR A 333 -10.25 -1.33 -15.43
C THR A 333 -9.07 -2.16 -14.93
N ASP A 334 -7.93 -1.62 -14.48
CA ASP A 334 -6.76 -2.42 -14.07
C ASP A 334 -6.60 -2.65 -12.57
N MET A 335 -6.15 -3.84 -12.17
CA MET A 335 -6.71 -4.53 -10.99
C MET A 335 -6.12 -4.33 -9.61
N TYR A 336 -5.00 -3.64 -9.47
CA TYR A 336 -4.08 -3.99 -8.39
C TYR A 336 -3.47 -2.77 -7.74
N VAL A 337 -2.39 -2.96 -7.00
CA VAL A 337 -1.59 -1.81 -6.56
C VAL A 337 -1.31 -0.97 -7.79
N GLU A 338 -1.68 0.31 -7.77
CA GLU A 338 -1.74 1.19 -8.94
C GLU A 338 -0.53 0.97 -9.85
N TRP A 339 0.66 1.08 -9.26
CA TRP A 339 1.90 0.95 -10.01
C TRP A 339 2.12 -0.47 -10.54
N SER A 340 1.90 -1.51 -9.72
CA SER A 340 2.11 -2.89 -10.14
C SER A 340 1.09 -3.36 -11.18
N GLY A 341 -0.15 -2.84 -11.14
CA GLY A 341 -1.19 -3.07 -12.13
C GLY A 341 -0.76 -2.53 -13.50
N ASP A 342 -0.45 -1.24 -13.55
CA ASP A 342 0.11 -0.56 -14.72
C ASP A 342 1.36 -1.27 -15.26
N PHE A 343 2.27 -1.65 -14.36
CA PHE A 343 3.49 -2.37 -14.72
C PHE A 343 3.18 -3.73 -15.36
N LEU A 344 2.25 -4.52 -14.80
CA LEU A 344 1.84 -5.82 -15.35
C LEU A 344 1.16 -5.68 -16.71
N GLN A 345 0.38 -4.62 -16.92
CA GLN A 345 -0.17 -4.32 -18.24
C GLN A 345 0.92 -4.01 -19.26
N LYS A 346 1.90 -3.18 -18.90
CA LYS A 346 3.04 -2.92 -19.80
C LYS A 346 3.92 -4.15 -19.97
N LEU A 347 3.99 -5.02 -18.97
CA LEU A 347 4.67 -6.31 -19.10
C LEU A 347 3.99 -7.14 -20.19
N SER A 348 2.67 -7.32 -20.13
CA SER A 348 1.90 -8.01 -21.19
C SER A 348 2.08 -7.36 -22.57
N TYR A 349 2.02 -6.02 -22.63
CA TYR A 349 2.24 -5.27 -23.86
C TYR A 349 3.61 -5.55 -24.48
N TYR A 350 4.70 -5.33 -23.72
CA TYR A 350 6.06 -5.45 -24.23
C TYR A 350 6.52 -6.90 -24.42
N THR A 351 5.85 -7.88 -23.80
CA THR A 351 6.12 -9.30 -24.06
C THR A 351 5.37 -9.88 -25.26
N SER A 352 4.42 -9.14 -25.84
CA SER A 352 3.74 -9.56 -27.07
C SER A 352 4.66 -9.53 -28.29
N ASP A 353 4.38 -10.39 -29.28
CA ASP A 353 5.18 -10.48 -30.52
C ASP A 353 5.33 -9.14 -31.25
N ALA A 354 4.30 -8.30 -31.22
CA ALA A 354 4.29 -7.00 -31.88
C ALA A 354 5.29 -6.01 -31.26
N HIS A 355 5.54 -6.11 -29.95
CA HIS A 355 6.33 -5.14 -29.18
C HIS A 355 7.64 -5.70 -28.62
N TRP A 356 7.83 -7.02 -28.62
CA TRP A 356 9.09 -7.63 -28.22
C TRP A 356 10.33 -7.13 -28.99
N PRO A 357 10.26 -6.81 -30.30
CA PRO A 357 11.37 -6.16 -31.02
C PRO A 357 11.85 -4.85 -30.37
N GLU A 358 10.96 -4.10 -29.71
CA GLU A 358 11.34 -2.87 -29.00
C GLU A 358 12.23 -3.15 -27.79
N VAL A 359 11.95 -4.24 -27.07
CA VAL A 359 12.74 -4.69 -25.92
C VAL A 359 14.11 -5.18 -26.38
N THR A 360 14.14 -6.05 -27.39
CA THR A 360 15.40 -6.64 -27.89
C THR A 360 16.31 -5.62 -28.55
N THR A 361 15.75 -4.65 -29.29
CA THR A 361 16.51 -3.53 -29.87
C THR A 361 17.12 -2.67 -28.78
N TYR A 362 16.35 -2.34 -27.74
CA TYR A 362 16.86 -1.56 -26.61
C TYR A 362 17.97 -2.30 -25.85
N ALA A 363 17.75 -3.58 -25.53
CA ALA A 363 18.73 -4.44 -24.88
C ALA A 363 20.07 -4.47 -25.65
N THR A 364 19.99 -4.64 -26.97
CA THR A 364 21.16 -4.63 -27.86
C THR A 364 21.86 -3.27 -27.84
N SER A 365 21.11 -2.17 -27.97
CA SER A 365 21.67 -0.81 -27.99
C SER A 365 22.40 -0.43 -26.71
N LYS A 366 21.97 -0.99 -25.57
CA LYS A 366 22.57 -0.74 -24.25
C LYS A 366 23.56 -1.82 -23.83
N SER A 367 23.73 -2.88 -24.63
CA SER A 367 24.55 -4.05 -24.28
C SER A 367 24.15 -4.68 -22.94
N ILE A 368 22.84 -4.81 -22.70
CA ILE A 368 22.25 -5.41 -21.51
C ILE A 368 21.40 -6.64 -21.87
N ASP A 369 20.99 -7.41 -20.86
CA ASP A 369 20.04 -8.52 -21.06
C ASP A 369 18.63 -8.00 -21.38
N GLN A 370 17.80 -8.82 -22.03
CA GLN A 370 16.43 -8.47 -22.41
C GLN A 370 15.51 -8.24 -21.21
N LEU A 371 15.77 -8.89 -20.06
CA LEU A 371 14.93 -8.75 -18.87
C LEU A 371 15.00 -7.36 -18.21
N PRO A 372 16.19 -6.79 -17.88
CA PRO A 372 16.27 -5.42 -17.40
C PRO A 372 15.82 -4.39 -18.45
N ALA A 373 15.99 -4.69 -19.75
CA ALA A 373 15.42 -3.88 -20.83
C ALA A 373 13.88 -3.88 -20.81
N LEU A 374 13.24 -5.04 -20.63
CA LEU A 374 11.79 -5.18 -20.50
C LEU A 374 11.28 -4.36 -19.31
N PHE A 375 11.87 -4.51 -18.13
CA PHE A 375 11.46 -3.78 -16.94
C PHE A 375 11.66 -2.27 -17.09
N TYR A 376 12.74 -1.84 -17.72
CA TYR A 376 12.98 -0.43 -18.01
C TYR A 376 11.93 0.13 -18.99
N LYS A 377 11.56 -0.62 -20.03
CA LYS A 377 10.50 -0.24 -20.98
C LYS A 377 9.13 -0.15 -20.31
N CYS A 378 8.78 -1.12 -19.45
CA CYS A 378 7.58 -1.05 -18.64
C CYS A 378 7.58 0.19 -17.76
N TYR A 379 8.65 0.40 -16.98
CA TYR A 379 8.80 1.55 -16.07
C TYR A 379 8.69 2.90 -16.80
N THR A 380 9.42 3.08 -17.91
CA THR A 380 9.40 4.35 -18.64
C THR A 380 8.07 4.62 -19.32
N SER A 381 7.39 3.56 -19.77
CA SER A 381 6.08 3.69 -20.39
C SER A 381 4.97 4.05 -19.40
N ILE A 382 5.09 3.66 -18.13
CA ILE A 382 4.15 4.05 -17.07
C ILE A 382 4.51 5.41 -16.47
N LYS A 383 5.80 5.75 -16.32
CA LYS A 383 6.25 6.99 -15.69
C LYS A 383 5.84 8.27 -16.44
N GLY A 384 5.69 8.18 -17.77
CA GLY A 384 5.45 9.34 -18.63
C GLY A 384 6.64 10.33 -18.67
N ALA A 385 6.43 11.50 -19.28
CA ALA A 385 7.40 12.59 -19.31
C ALA A 385 7.35 13.42 -18.02
N SER A 386 8.43 14.17 -17.74
CA SER A 386 8.44 15.18 -16.68
C SER A 386 7.93 16.53 -17.23
N PRO A 387 6.96 17.20 -16.58
CA PRO A 387 6.28 16.83 -15.34
C PRO A 387 5.26 15.69 -15.53
N SER A 388 5.05 14.89 -14.48
CA SER A 388 4.31 13.60 -14.43
C SER A 388 2.85 13.63 -14.90
N THR A 389 2.35 14.76 -15.41
CA THR A 389 1.04 14.96 -16.05
C THR A 389 0.73 13.98 -17.19
N THR A 390 1.74 13.30 -17.74
CA THR A 390 1.60 12.29 -18.81
C THR A 390 1.88 10.86 -18.33
N SER A 391 2.10 10.67 -17.03
CA SER A 391 2.24 9.34 -16.43
C SER A 391 1.00 8.50 -16.73
N TRP A 392 1.15 7.20 -16.84
CA TRP A 392 0.02 6.28 -16.95
C TRP A 392 -0.61 6.04 -15.59
N THR A 393 0.21 6.08 -14.54
CA THR A 393 -0.19 5.97 -13.14
C THR A 393 -0.87 7.27 -12.70
N LEU A 394 -2.15 7.21 -12.33
CA LEU A 394 -2.97 8.33 -11.84
C LEU A 394 -2.42 8.93 -10.55
N THR A 395 -1.90 8.11 -9.64
CA THR A 395 -1.28 8.57 -8.38
C THR A 395 -0.01 9.42 -8.61
N GLU A 396 0.55 9.40 -9.83
CA GLU A 396 1.61 10.33 -10.27
C GLU A 396 1.07 11.60 -10.95
N ARG A 397 -0.16 11.60 -11.48
CA ARG A 397 -0.76 12.67 -12.29
C ARG A 397 -1.66 13.64 -11.52
N SER A 398 -2.01 13.34 -10.27
CA SER A 398 -2.98 14.10 -9.49
C SER A 398 -2.76 15.63 -9.59
N VAL A 399 -3.84 16.39 -9.80
CA VAL A 399 -3.83 17.86 -9.92
C VAL A 399 -3.36 18.53 -8.62
N ALA A 400 -3.49 17.83 -7.48
CA ALA A 400 -2.97 18.25 -6.18
C ALA A 400 -1.46 17.98 -6.02
N GLY A 401 -0.81 17.35 -7.00
CA GLY A 401 0.58 16.91 -6.94
C GLY A 401 0.70 15.39 -6.97
N SER A 402 1.85 14.88 -7.43
CA SER A 402 2.18 13.45 -7.40
C SER A 402 2.23 12.98 -5.94
N ILE A 403 1.35 12.05 -5.56
CA ILE A 403 1.33 11.45 -4.22
C ILE A 403 2.12 10.14 -4.17
N GLN A 404 2.21 9.44 -5.30
CA GLN A 404 3.16 8.36 -5.52
C GLN A 404 4.19 8.80 -6.56
N GLN A 405 5.44 8.35 -6.41
CA GLN A 405 6.49 8.66 -7.37
C GLN A 405 7.51 7.52 -7.42
N PRO A 406 7.37 6.59 -8.38
CA PRO A 406 8.33 5.53 -8.59
C PRO A 406 9.72 6.07 -8.93
N MET A 407 10.76 5.34 -8.50
CA MET A 407 12.15 5.61 -8.80
C MET A 407 12.80 4.40 -9.47
N ILE A 408 13.90 4.66 -10.18
CA ILE A 408 14.66 3.62 -10.87
C ILE A 408 16.16 3.85 -10.67
N PHE A 409 16.89 2.75 -10.50
CA PHE A 409 18.33 2.67 -10.71
C PHE A 409 18.59 1.73 -11.88
N THR A 410 19.44 2.16 -12.81
CA THR A 410 19.98 1.31 -13.88
C THR A 410 21.50 1.32 -13.80
N LYS A 411 22.11 0.17 -14.04
CA LYS A 411 23.57 0.06 -14.14
C LYS A 411 24.13 0.67 -15.43
N TRP A 412 23.29 0.80 -16.45
CA TRP A 412 23.63 1.41 -17.73
C TRP A 412 23.08 2.85 -17.81
N ALA A 413 23.64 3.63 -18.74
CA ALA A 413 23.12 4.95 -19.08
C ALA A 413 21.82 4.81 -19.91
N PRO A 414 20.68 5.32 -19.41
CA PRO A 414 19.37 5.23 -20.07
C PRO A 414 19.33 5.68 -21.53
#